data_AF-A0A2V8BFP5-F1
#
_entry.id   AF-A0A2V8BFP5-F1
#
_cell.length_a   1.000
_cell.length_b   1.000
_cell.length_c   1.000
_cell.angle_alpha   90.00
_cell.angle_beta   90.00
_cell.angle_gamma   90.00
#
_symmetry.space_group_name_H-M   'P 1'
#
loop_
_entity.id
_entity.type
_entity.pdbx_description
1 polymer ?
#
loop_
_entity_poly.entity_id
_entity_poly.type
_entity_poly.pdbx_seq_one_letter_code
_entity_poly.pdbx_strand_id
1 'polypeptide(L)'
;ADAGYDEMLGQFRDLAYDFLEASVAGRHHGFSNIKETLEELHKGVSKAYPCGAGLGLLGVATDGDVALCHRFAGSDAHRLGTVHDGIDREAQRTFLEQHHIANKTDCHVCWARPLCSGGCYHEAHTRYGETTRPNLHYCNWIRGWTDVCLRIYGELSERNPAFLTQFDRDEAEGERVS
;
A
#
# COMPACT_ATOMS: atom_id res chain seq x y z
N ALA A 1 18.01 7.68 13.05
CA ALA A 1 16.81 7.04 12.49
C ALA A 1 16.59 7.47 11.04
N ASP A 2 16.76 8.75 10.70
CA ASP A 2 16.55 9.26 9.33
C ASP A 2 17.63 8.85 8.31
N ALA A 3 18.90 8.77 8.72
CA ALA A 3 20.00 8.41 7.82
C ALA A 3 19.82 7.04 7.13
N GLY A 4 19.20 6.06 7.80
CA GLY A 4 18.94 4.74 7.22
C GLY A 4 17.83 4.75 6.16
N TYR A 5 16.81 5.62 6.33
CA TYR A 5 15.78 5.77 5.32
C TYR A 5 16.30 6.52 4.09
N ASP A 6 17.15 7.53 4.28
CA ASP A 6 17.74 8.28 3.17
C ASP A 6 18.66 7.38 2.32
N GLU A 7 19.48 6.54 2.95
CA GLU A 7 20.32 5.57 2.26
C GLU A 7 19.48 4.54 1.49
N MET A 8 18.46 3.97 2.13
CA MET A 8 17.53 3.02 1.50
C MET A 8 16.80 3.66 0.31
N LEU A 9 16.37 4.91 0.43
CA LEU A 9 15.74 5.64 -0.68
C LEU A 9 16.70 5.86 -1.83
N GLY A 10 17.99 6.10 -1.55
CA GLY A 10 19.04 6.14 -2.58
C GLY A 10 19.12 4.84 -3.37
N GLN A 11 19.20 3.70 -2.68
CA GLN A 11 19.27 2.38 -3.32
C GLN A 11 17.99 2.04 -4.11
N PHE A 12 16.82 2.38 -3.59
CA PHE A 12 15.54 2.24 -4.30
C PHE A 12 15.50 3.08 -5.58
N ARG A 13 16.09 4.29 -5.53
CA ARG A 13 16.19 5.17 -6.69
C ARG A 13 17.09 4.58 -7.77
N ASP A 14 18.23 4.02 -7.40
CA ASP A 14 19.13 3.37 -8.36
C ASP A 14 18.41 2.22 -9.09
N LEU A 15 17.74 1.34 -8.34
CA LEU A 15 16.92 0.25 -8.91
C LEU A 15 15.75 0.76 -9.77
N ALA A 16 15.16 1.90 -9.43
CA ALA A 16 14.08 2.53 -10.20
C ALA A 16 14.56 3.05 -11.56
N TYR A 17 15.76 3.62 -11.63
CA TYR A 17 16.35 4.06 -12.90
C TYR A 17 16.83 2.88 -13.75
N ASP A 18 17.37 1.82 -13.14
CA ASP A 18 17.67 0.58 -13.84
C ASP A 18 16.40 -0.05 -14.43
N PHE A 19 15.30 -0.04 -13.67
CA PHE A 19 13.98 -0.45 -14.14
C PHE A 19 13.48 0.40 -15.32
N LEU A 20 13.68 1.72 -15.29
CA LEU A 20 13.31 2.62 -16.38
C LEU A 20 14.06 2.25 -17.67
N GLU A 21 15.38 2.12 -17.62
CA GLU A 21 16.18 1.82 -18.80
C GLU A 21 15.89 0.41 -19.35
N ALA A 22 15.61 -0.56 -18.48
CA ALA A 22 15.12 -1.87 -18.90
C ALA A 22 13.76 -1.77 -19.60
N SER A 23 12.80 -1.06 -19.00
CA SER A 23 11.44 -0.88 -19.52
C SER A 23 11.41 -0.12 -20.85
N VAL A 24 12.23 0.91 -21.01
CA VAL A 24 12.40 1.65 -22.29
C VAL A 24 12.97 0.75 -23.38
N ALA A 25 13.91 -0.14 -23.03
CA ALA A 25 14.47 -1.10 -23.97
C ALA A 25 13.63 -2.37 -24.18
N GLY A 26 12.41 -2.44 -23.62
CA GLY A 26 11.53 -3.60 -23.72
C GLY A 26 12.04 -4.86 -23.00
N ARG A 27 12.90 -4.69 -21.99
CA ARG A 27 13.43 -5.79 -21.17
C ARG A 27 12.68 -5.90 -19.85
N HIS A 28 12.49 -7.13 -19.38
CA HIS A 28 11.90 -7.40 -18.07
C HIS A 28 12.85 -6.99 -16.93
N HIS A 29 12.30 -6.37 -15.89
CA HIS A 29 13.00 -6.04 -14.65
C HIS A 29 12.13 -6.38 -13.43
N GLY A 30 12.66 -7.18 -12.51
CA GLY A 30 11.88 -7.80 -11.41
C GLY A 30 11.59 -6.90 -10.21
N PHE A 31 11.79 -5.58 -10.32
CA PHE A 31 11.59 -4.67 -9.20
C PHE A 31 10.11 -4.30 -9.07
N SER A 32 9.34 -5.11 -8.34
CA SER A 32 7.88 -4.97 -8.30
C SER A 32 7.40 -3.70 -7.59
N ASN A 33 8.16 -3.19 -6.60
CA ASN A 33 7.80 -1.98 -5.86
C ASN A 33 7.49 -0.79 -6.78
N ILE A 34 8.31 -0.58 -7.82
CA ILE A 34 8.06 0.50 -8.78
C ILE A 34 6.91 0.15 -9.72
N LYS A 35 6.86 -1.08 -10.25
CA LYS A 35 5.78 -1.51 -11.14
C LYS A 35 4.41 -1.32 -10.50
N GLU A 36 4.24 -1.77 -9.25
CA GLU A 36 3.01 -1.64 -8.47
C GLU A 36 2.65 -0.16 -8.26
N THR A 37 3.61 0.68 -7.90
CA THR A 37 3.36 2.12 -7.70
C THR A 37 2.99 2.82 -9.02
N LEU A 38 3.65 2.47 -10.12
CA LEU A 38 3.33 3.01 -11.46
C LEU A 38 1.93 2.60 -11.89
N GLU A 39 1.51 1.36 -11.62
CA GLU A 39 0.18 0.87 -11.91
C GLU A 39 -0.90 1.64 -11.10
N GLU A 40 -0.66 1.86 -9.80
CA GLU A 40 -1.57 2.65 -8.96
C GLU A 40 -1.68 4.11 -9.44
N LEU A 41 -0.55 4.71 -9.84
CA LEU A 41 -0.52 6.05 -10.42
C LEU A 41 -1.29 6.11 -11.74
N HIS A 42 -1.05 5.15 -12.63
CA HIS A 42 -1.70 5.07 -13.94
C HIS A 42 -3.22 4.94 -13.82
N LYS A 43 -3.69 4.08 -12.90
CA LYS A 43 -5.11 3.84 -12.63
C LYS A 43 -5.78 4.95 -11.82
N GLY A 44 -5.04 6.00 -11.43
CA GLY A 44 -5.55 7.12 -10.63
C GLY A 44 -6.08 6.67 -9.26
N VAL A 45 -5.46 5.66 -8.66
CA VAL A 45 -5.93 5.07 -7.40
C VAL A 45 -5.91 6.11 -6.28
N SER A 46 -7.01 6.18 -5.53
CA SER A 46 -7.11 6.96 -4.29
C SER A 46 -7.59 6.06 -3.16
N LYS A 47 -6.64 5.59 -2.35
CA LYS A 47 -6.89 4.61 -1.30
C LYS A 47 -7.51 5.25 -0.06
N ALA A 48 -8.64 4.69 0.37
CA ALA A 48 -9.22 4.94 1.69
C ALA A 48 -8.47 4.21 2.82
N TYR A 49 -7.77 3.13 2.48
CA TYR A 49 -7.11 2.22 3.40
C TYR A 49 -5.71 1.85 2.89
N PRO A 50 -4.70 1.74 3.77
CA PRO A 50 -3.30 1.49 3.40
C PRO A 50 -3.05 0.11 2.78
N CYS A 51 -3.90 -0.88 3.06
CA CYS A 51 -3.79 -2.24 2.51
C CYS A 51 -5.14 -2.96 2.59
N GLY A 52 -5.20 -4.20 2.09
CA GLY A 52 -6.41 -5.02 2.11
C GLY A 52 -6.82 -5.59 3.48
N ALA A 53 -6.04 -5.35 4.55
CA ALA A 53 -6.28 -5.93 5.87
C ALA A 53 -7.66 -5.53 6.40
N GLY A 54 -8.49 -6.53 6.71
CA GLY A 54 -9.87 -6.34 7.14
C GLY A 54 -10.84 -5.94 6.01
N LEU A 55 -10.40 -5.73 4.77
CA LEU A 55 -11.28 -5.51 3.60
C LEU A 55 -11.51 -6.82 2.82
N GLY A 56 -10.41 -7.44 2.42
CA GLY A 56 -10.39 -8.71 1.66
C GLY A 56 -9.16 -9.56 1.95
N LEU A 57 -8.21 -9.04 2.72
CA LEU A 57 -7.05 -9.77 3.25
C LEU A 57 -7.29 -10.04 4.74
N LEU A 58 -7.08 -11.30 5.14
CA LEU A 58 -7.17 -11.76 6.53
C LEU A 58 -5.99 -12.70 6.81
N GLY A 59 -5.55 -12.76 8.07
CA GLY A 59 -4.60 -13.74 8.56
C GLY A 59 -5.32 -14.87 9.28
N VAL A 60 -4.82 -16.09 9.20
CA VAL A 60 -5.36 -17.25 9.93
C VAL A 60 -4.24 -17.86 10.77
N ALA A 61 -4.46 -17.97 12.07
CA ALA A 61 -3.56 -18.61 13.01
C ALA A 61 -3.72 -20.15 12.99
N THR A 62 -2.75 -20.87 13.56
CA THR A 62 -2.72 -22.34 13.53
C THR A 62 -3.85 -23.00 14.33
N ASP A 63 -4.45 -22.28 15.27
CA ASP A 63 -5.61 -22.69 16.07
C ASP A 63 -6.95 -22.38 15.37
N GLY A 64 -6.93 -21.74 14.21
CA GLY A 64 -8.12 -21.38 13.44
C GLY A 64 -8.63 -19.96 13.70
N ASP A 65 -7.97 -19.17 14.55
CA ASP A 65 -8.36 -17.78 14.77
C ASP A 65 -8.05 -16.91 13.54
N VAL A 66 -9.01 -16.07 13.16
CA VAL A 66 -8.92 -15.17 12.01
C VAL A 66 -8.60 -13.77 12.52
N ALA A 67 -7.54 -13.16 11.98
CA ALA A 67 -7.06 -11.83 12.34
C ALA A 67 -7.01 -10.90 11.12
N LEU A 68 -6.77 -9.61 11.37
CA LEU A 68 -6.74 -8.55 10.34
C LEU A 68 -5.79 -8.81 9.16
N CYS A 69 -4.61 -9.36 9.42
CA CYS A 69 -3.63 -9.75 8.41
C CYS A 69 -2.65 -10.77 9.01
N HIS A 70 -1.71 -11.26 8.19
CA HIS A 70 -0.71 -12.23 8.65
C HIS A 70 0.12 -11.75 9.86
N ARG A 71 0.33 -10.43 10.01
CA ARG A 71 1.11 -9.88 11.14
C ARG A 71 0.33 -9.85 12.46
N PHE A 72 -0.99 -9.97 12.42
CA PHE A 72 -1.85 -10.04 13.60
C PHE A 72 -2.31 -11.46 13.93
N ALA A 73 -1.85 -12.48 13.20
CA ALA A 73 -2.20 -13.87 13.48
C ALA A 73 -1.77 -14.25 14.90
N GLY A 74 -2.69 -14.80 15.68
CA GLY A 74 -2.47 -15.16 17.10
C GLY A 74 -2.58 -13.99 18.08
N SER A 75 -3.02 -12.81 17.63
CA SER A 75 -3.31 -11.68 18.52
C SER A 75 -4.79 -11.65 18.91
N ASP A 76 -5.08 -11.98 20.17
CA ASP A 76 -6.43 -11.89 20.75
C ASP A 76 -7.08 -10.50 20.55
N ALA A 77 -6.30 -9.43 20.73
CA ALA A 77 -6.78 -8.05 20.61
C ALA A 77 -7.17 -7.62 19.19
N HIS A 78 -6.79 -8.40 18.16
CA HIS A 78 -7.00 -8.07 16.74
C HIS A 78 -7.72 -9.20 15.99
N ARG A 79 -8.38 -10.09 16.75
CA ARG A 79 -9.18 -11.17 16.22
C ARG A 79 -10.46 -10.64 15.61
N LEU A 80 -10.78 -11.14 14.42
CA LEU A 80 -12.00 -10.86 13.67
C LEU A 80 -12.93 -12.07 13.55
N GLY A 81 -12.60 -13.21 14.13
CA GLY A 81 -13.45 -14.41 14.11
C GLY A 81 -12.63 -15.69 14.11
N THR A 82 -13.21 -16.78 13.61
CA THR A 82 -12.57 -18.09 13.49
C THR A 82 -12.90 -18.72 12.13
N VAL A 83 -12.11 -19.71 11.70
CA VAL A 83 -12.41 -20.48 10.48
C VAL A 83 -13.66 -21.34 10.60
N HIS A 84 -14.12 -21.60 11.82
CA HIS A 84 -15.31 -22.42 12.10
C HIS A 84 -16.59 -21.58 12.14
N ASP A 85 -16.55 -20.42 12.81
CA ASP A 85 -17.71 -19.56 13.03
C ASP A 85 -17.81 -18.43 11.98
N GLY A 86 -16.73 -18.22 11.22
CA GLY A 86 -16.62 -17.16 10.23
C GLY A 86 -16.13 -15.83 10.82
N ILE A 87 -16.29 -14.78 10.02
CA ILE A 87 -15.83 -13.42 10.35
C ILE A 87 -16.95 -12.67 11.09
N ASP A 88 -16.60 -12.08 12.24
CA ASP A 88 -17.39 -11.05 12.91
C ASP A 88 -17.45 -9.80 12.04
N ARG A 89 -18.58 -9.64 11.34
CA ARG A 89 -18.81 -8.53 10.41
C ARG A 89 -19.01 -7.20 11.12
N GLU A 90 -19.41 -7.19 12.39
CA GLU A 90 -19.53 -5.97 13.16
C GLU A 90 -18.15 -5.47 13.57
N ALA A 91 -17.32 -6.34 14.15
CA ALA A 91 -15.94 -6.01 14.47
C ALA A 91 -15.14 -5.56 13.24
N GLN A 92 -15.32 -6.25 12.10
CA GLN A 92 -14.69 -5.88 10.83
C GLN A 92 -15.12 -4.47 10.37
N ARG A 93 -16.43 -4.18 10.37
CA ARG A 93 -16.95 -2.86 9.97
C ARG A 93 -16.44 -1.76 10.89
N THR A 94 -16.52 -1.96 12.21
CA THR A 94 -16.01 -1.00 13.20
C THR A 94 -14.53 -0.73 13.02
N PHE A 95 -13.73 -1.76 12.76
CA PHE A 95 -12.31 -1.59 12.47
C PHE A 95 -12.11 -0.71 11.22
N LEU A 96 -12.79 -1.01 10.11
CA LEU A 96 -12.66 -0.22 8.88
C LEU A 96 -13.09 1.23 9.09
N GLU A 97 -14.24 1.48 9.71
CA GLU A 97 -14.72 2.83 9.98
C GLU A 97 -13.72 3.66 10.80
N GLN A 98 -13.10 3.07 11.81
CA GLN A 98 -12.08 3.74 12.64
C GLN A 98 -10.78 4.02 11.87
N HIS A 99 -10.39 3.14 10.95
CA HIS A 99 -9.10 3.19 10.26
C HIS A 99 -9.16 3.89 8.89
N HIS A 100 -10.34 4.35 8.48
CA HIS A 100 -10.52 5.12 7.27
C HIS A 100 -9.60 6.36 7.27
N ILE A 101 -8.99 6.66 6.12
CA ILE A 101 -8.03 7.77 5.97
C ILE A 101 -8.59 9.15 6.35
N ALA A 102 -9.92 9.32 6.38
CA ALA A 102 -10.57 10.53 6.88
C ALA A 102 -10.26 10.80 8.36
N ASN A 103 -10.01 9.77 9.16
CA ASN A 103 -9.75 9.90 10.59
C ASN A 103 -8.28 10.16 10.92
N LYS A 104 -7.36 10.04 9.96
CA LYS A 104 -5.93 10.33 10.14
C LYS A 104 -5.63 11.78 9.75
N THR A 105 -5.91 12.70 10.66
CA THR A 105 -5.84 14.16 10.42
C THR A 105 -4.47 14.65 9.97
N ASP A 106 -3.37 14.09 10.51
CA ASP A 106 -1.99 14.42 10.08
C ASP A 106 -1.76 14.19 8.57
N CYS A 107 -2.53 13.29 7.96
CA CYS A 107 -2.39 12.97 6.55
C CYS A 107 -3.16 13.90 5.61
N HIS A 108 -4.12 14.72 6.10
CA HIS A 108 -5.09 15.45 5.26
C HIS A 108 -4.44 16.39 4.24
N VAL A 109 -3.29 16.96 4.57
CA VAL A 109 -2.53 17.88 3.70
C VAL A 109 -1.40 17.19 2.92
N CYS A 110 -1.23 15.88 3.08
CA CYS A 110 -0.15 15.14 2.45
C CYS A 110 -0.50 14.78 0.99
N TRP A 111 0.34 15.18 0.05
CA TRP A 111 0.15 14.90 -1.37
C TRP A 111 0.30 13.41 -1.72
N ALA A 112 1.06 12.64 -0.94
CA ALA A 112 1.20 11.18 -1.11
C ALA A 112 0.07 10.38 -0.44
N ARG A 113 -0.90 11.06 0.21
CA ARG A 113 -2.03 10.43 0.92
C ARG A 113 -2.81 9.43 0.06
N PRO A 114 -3.13 9.69 -1.22
CA PRO A 114 -3.90 8.75 -2.04
C PRO A 114 -3.23 7.38 -2.23
N LEU A 115 -1.89 7.31 -2.12
CA LEU A 115 -1.14 6.05 -2.27
C LEU A 115 -0.80 5.41 -0.92
N CYS A 116 -0.49 6.22 0.10
CA CYS A 116 -0.02 5.71 1.40
C CYS A 116 -1.15 5.41 2.39
N SER A 117 -2.22 6.22 2.38
CA SER A 117 -3.36 6.14 3.30
C SER A 117 -3.00 5.99 4.79
N GLY A 118 -1.88 6.59 5.20
CA GLY A 118 -1.48 6.70 6.60
C GLY A 118 -0.68 5.52 7.16
N GLY A 119 -0.32 4.54 6.34
CA GLY A 119 0.65 3.50 6.72
C GLY A 119 0.07 2.24 7.38
N CYS A 120 0.93 1.29 7.72
CA CYS A 120 0.55 -0.05 8.15
C CYS A 120 -0.03 -0.08 9.58
N TYR A 121 -1.20 -0.71 9.75
CA TYR A 121 -1.85 -0.90 11.05
C TYR A 121 -0.96 -1.62 12.07
N HIS A 122 -0.27 -2.68 11.64
CA HIS A 122 0.62 -3.44 12.51
C HIS A 122 1.80 -2.59 12.97
N GLU A 123 2.41 -1.82 12.06
CA GLU A 123 3.52 -0.96 12.44
C GLU A 123 3.08 0.16 13.39
N ALA A 124 1.87 0.70 13.20
CA ALA A 124 1.31 1.65 14.16
C ALA A 124 1.15 1.00 15.54
N HIS A 125 0.62 -0.23 15.60
CA HIS A 125 0.46 -0.96 16.85
C HIS A 125 1.81 -1.27 17.52
N THR A 126 2.78 -1.82 16.79
CA THR A 126 4.11 -2.13 17.33
C THR A 126 4.79 -0.90 17.92
N ARG A 127 4.63 0.26 17.28
CA ARG A 127 5.35 1.48 17.66
C ARG A 127 4.63 2.31 18.71
N TYR A 128 3.30 2.34 18.67
CA TYR A 128 2.50 3.26 19.48
C TYR A 128 1.50 2.57 20.41
N GLY A 129 1.36 1.25 20.34
CA GLY A 129 0.33 0.47 21.04
C GLY A 129 -1.07 0.57 20.42
N GLU A 130 -1.24 1.36 19.36
CA GLU A 130 -2.54 1.66 18.72
C GLU A 130 -2.45 1.47 17.20
N THR A 131 -3.46 0.83 16.59
CA THR A 131 -3.53 0.63 15.13
C THR A 131 -4.01 1.87 14.35
N THR A 132 -4.63 2.82 15.04
CA THR A 132 -5.30 3.98 14.44
C THR A 132 -4.34 5.09 14.06
N ARG A 133 -3.16 5.17 14.68
CA ARG A 133 -2.19 6.25 14.44
C ARG A 133 -1.56 6.16 13.04
N PRO A 134 -1.27 7.31 12.39
CA PRO A 134 -0.48 7.33 11.18
C PRO A 134 1.01 7.04 11.47
N ASN A 135 1.69 6.38 10.55
CA ASN A 135 3.12 6.09 10.68
C ASN A 135 4.00 7.27 10.22
N LEU A 136 4.03 8.33 11.02
CA LEU A 136 4.71 9.59 10.66
C LEU A 136 6.23 9.44 10.44
N HIS A 137 6.84 8.48 11.13
CA HIS A 137 8.29 8.30 11.15
C HIS A 137 8.93 7.93 9.80
N TYR A 138 8.17 7.42 8.84
CA TYR A 138 8.66 7.12 7.48
C TYR A 138 7.99 7.98 6.40
N CYS A 139 7.27 9.05 6.77
CA CYS A 139 6.60 9.91 5.79
C CYS A 139 7.56 10.55 4.78
N ASN A 140 8.79 10.88 5.17
CA ASN A 140 9.79 11.41 4.25
C ASN A 140 10.20 10.38 3.19
N TRP A 141 10.41 9.13 3.63
CA TRP A 141 10.74 8.03 2.74
C TRP A 141 9.63 7.76 1.73
N ILE A 142 8.38 7.66 2.20
CA ILE A 142 7.22 7.44 1.31
C ILE A 142 7.08 8.57 0.29
N ARG A 143 7.17 9.83 0.73
CA ARG A 143 7.10 10.98 -0.18
C ARG A 143 8.24 10.98 -1.20
N GLY A 144 9.45 10.66 -0.76
CA GLY A 144 10.61 10.55 -1.64
C GLY A 144 10.46 9.42 -2.66
N TRP A 145 9.96 8.26 -2.24
CA TRP A 145 9.69 7.14 -3.14
C TRP A 145 8.60 7.47 -4.16
N THR A 146 7.50 8.09 -3.71
CA THR A 146 6.44 8.53 -4.61
C THR A 146 6.92 9.56 -5.63
N ASP A 147 7.80 10.49 -5.25
CA ASP A 147 8.41 11.45 -6.18
C ASP A 147 9.24 10.75 -7.26
N VAL A 148 10.06 9.75 -6.87
CA VAL A 148 10.80 8.92 -7.83
C VAL A 148 9.84 8.23 -8.80
N CYS A 149 8.80 7.56 -8.30
CA CYS A 149 7.82 6.89 -9.16
C CYS A 149 7.10 7.85 -10.12
N LEU A 150 6.73 9.06 -9.68
CA LEU A 150 6.12 10.08 -10.54
C LEU A 150 7.06 10.52 -11.67
N ARG A 151 8.36 10.68 -11.39
CA ARG A 151 9.36 11.01 -12.41
C ARG A 151 9.50 9.87 -13.42
N ILE A 152 9.64 8.63 -12.95
CA ILE A 152 9.74 7.45 -13.83
C ILE A 152 8.48 7.28 -14.68
N TYR A 153 7.29 7.52 -14.12
CA TYR A 153 6.04 7.52 -14.88
C TYR A 153 6.06 8.56 -16.02
N GLY A 154 6.52 9.78 -15.75
CA GLY A 154 6.67 10.83 -16.77
C GLY A 154 7.67 10.45 -17.86
N GLU A 155 8.83 9.92 -17.47
CA GLU A 155 9.86 9.43 -18.42
C GLU A 155 9.33 8.31 -19.32
N LEU A 156 8.63 7.33 -18.75
CA LEU A 156 8.01 6.24 -19.51
C LEU A 156 6.92 6.76 -20.45
N SER A 157 6.11 7.74 -20.03
CA SER A 157 5.07 8.33 -20.87
C SER A 157 5.63 8.96 -22.15
N GLU A 158 6.84 9.54 -22.07
CA GLU A 158 7.51 10.15 -23.23
C GLU A 158 8.34 9.15 -24.03
N ARG A 159 9.11 8.29 -23.35
CA ARG A 159 10.12 7.43 -23.98
C ARG A 159 9.59 6.07 -24.42
N ASN A 160 8.56 5.55 -23.75
CA ASN A 160 7.92 4.28 -24.08
C ASN A 160 6.47 4.23 -23.59
N PRO A 161 5.54 5.02 -24.16
CA PRO A 161 4.14 5.04 -23.73
C PRO A 161 3.46 3.68 -23.87
N ALA A 162 3.89 2.84 -24.81
CA ALA A 162 3.39 1.47 -24.99
C ALA A 162 3.66 0.58 -23.77
N PHE A 163 4.65 0.90 -22.93
CA PHE A 163 4.84 0.20 -21.66
C PHE A 163 3.63 0.41 -20.74
N LEU A 164 3.09 1.61 -20.66
CA LEU A 164 2.03 1.95 -19.70
C LEU A 164 0.69 1.31 -20.04
N THR A 165 0.46 0.93 -21.30
CA THR A 165 -0.79 0.28 -21.72
C THR A 165 -1.01 -1.07 -21.06
N GLN A 166 0.04 -1.68 -20.49
CA GLN A 166 -0.10 -2.90 -19.68
C GLN A 166 -0.91 -2.67 -18.38
N PHE A 167 -1.11 -1.40 -17.99
CA PHE A 167 -1.85 -0.99 -16.80
C PHE A 167 -3.24 -0.44 -17.11
N ASP A 168 -3.60 -0.31 -18.39
CA ASP A 168 -4.94 0.09 -18.80
C ASP A 168 -5.96 -0.88 -18.17
N ARG A 169 -7.10 -0.36 -17.72
CA ARG A 169 -8.17 -1.20 -17.15
C ARG A 169 -8.73 -2.09 -18.25
N ASP A 170 -8.82 -3.40 -17.99
CA ASP A 170 -9.81 -4.22 -18.66
C ASP A 170 -11.20 -3.70 -18.23
N GLU A 171 -11.95 -3.10 -19.17
CA GLU A 171 -13.29 -2.54 -18.92
C GLU A 171 -14.26 -3.56 -18.28
N ALA A 172 -13.97 -4.86 -18.36
CA ALA A 172 -14.80 -5.95 -17.85
C ALA A 172 -14.81 -6.14 -16.32
N GLU A 173 -13.84 -5.60 -15.57
CA GLU A 173 -13.79 -5.78 -14.10
C GLU A 173 -14.45 -4.63 -13.32
N GLY A 174 -14.60 -3.45 -13.93
CA GLY A 174 -15.17 -2.26 -13.29
C GLY A 174 -16.65 -2.36 -12.94
N GLU A 175 -17.43 -3.16 -13.68
CA GLU A 175 -18.88 -3.36 -13.47
C GLU A 175 -19.22 -4.44 -12.45
N ARG A 176 -18.23 -5.20 -11.95
CA ARG A 176 -18.46 -6.26 -10.94
C ARG A 176 -18.38 -5.76 -9.49
N VAL A 177 -17.99 -4.50 -9.30
CA VAL A 177 -17.75 -3.88 -7.98
C VAL A 177 -18.49 -2.53 -7.86
N SER A 178 -19.61 -2.38 -8.57
CA SER A 178 -20.58 -1.28 -8.40
C SER A 178 -21.93 -1.80 -7.94
#